data_AF-A0A7Z2GC80-F1
#
_entry.id   AF-A0A7Z2GC80-F1
#
_cell.length_a   1.000
_cell.length_b   1.000
_cell.length_c   1.000
_cell.angle_alpha   90.00
_cell.angle_beta   90.00
_cell.angle_gamma   90.00
#
_symmetry.space_group_name_H-M   'P 1'
#
loop_
_entity.id
_entity.type
_entity.pdbx_description
1 polymer ?
#
loop_
_entity_poly.entity_id
_entity_poly.type
_entity_poly.pdbx_seq_one_letter_code
_entity_poly.pdbx_strand_id
1 'polypeptide(L)'
;MSTPRFDDLPPALKAVQTRPLFVMRLDVKPIEIVGQTGGALRRVGIVPSGTFAGERLSGLVLDGGSDWQSVRSDGSTTLDVRLLLRTDDGTNLLMSYRGVRHGDPEVLQRLDRGEAVDPASYYFRTNPVFEAPAGKYEWLNRVIAVGTGHRFPAGPVYSVFEVI
;
A
#
# COMPACT_ATOMS: atom_id res chain seq x y z
N MET A 1 -23.34 -32.40 7.33
CA MET A 1 -22.04 -32.18 6.67
C MET A 1 -21.06 -31.69 7.73
N SER A 2 -19.83 -32.21 7.78
CA SER A 2 -18.81 -31.74 8.73
C SER A 2 -18.34 -30.33 8.39
N THR A 3 -18.01 -29.53 9.41
CA THR A 3 -17.42 -28.20 9.22
C THR A 3 -16.02 -28.35 8.60
N PRO A 4 -15.73 -27.69 7.47
CA PRO A 4 -14.40 -27.77 6.85
C PRO A 4 -13.33 -27.12 7.75
N ARG A 5 -12.14 -27.73 7.82
CA ARG A 5 -10.96 -27.22 8.52
C ARG A 5 -9.79 -27.08 7.55
N PHE A 6 -8.89 -26.13 7.79
CA PHE A 6 -7.72 -25.89 6.93
C PHE A 6 -6.88 -27.14 6.67
N ASP A 7 -6.73 -28.00 7.67
CA ASP A 7 -5.94 -29.24 7.56
C ASP A 7 -6.50 -30.19 6.51
N ASP A 8 -7.81 -30.18 6.30
CA ASP A 8 -8.55 -31.07 5.39
C ASP A 8 -8.70 -30.51 3.96
N LEU A 9 -8.24 -29.27 3.71
CA LEU A 9 -8.37 -28.64 2.40
C LEU A 9 -7.31 -29.14 1.40
N PRO A 10 -7.57 -29.04 0.08
CA PRO A 10 -6.53 -29.18 -0.94
C PRO A 10 -5.39 -28.15 -0.73
N PRO A 11 -4.13 -28.47 -1.11
CA PRO A 11 -3.00 -27.56 -0.93
C PRO A 11 -3.20 -26.15 -1.50
N ALA A 12 -3.91 -26.03 -2.64
CA ALA A 12 -4.22 -24.76 -3.28
C ALA A 12 -5.05 -23.80 -2.41
N LEU A 13 -5.72 -24.31 -1.36
CA LEU A 13 -6.51 -23.51 -0.42
C LEU A 13 -5.84 -23.33 0.95
N LYS A 14 -4.63 -23.87 1.14
CA LYS A 14 -3.90 -23.78 2.42
C LYS A 14 -3.03 -22.54 2.54
N ALA A 15 -2.66 -21.92 1.41
CA ALA A 15 -1.83 -20.73 1.39
C ALA A 15 -2.18 -19.85 0.20
N VAL A 16 -1.94 -18.55 0.37
CA VAL A 16 -1.95 -17.58 -0.73
C VAL A 16 -0.52 -17.49 -1.24
N GLN A 17 -0.30 -17.91 -2.49
CA GLN A 17 1.01 -17.75 -3.12
C GLN A 17 1.11 -16.38 -3.75
N THR A 18 2.32 -15.83 -3.79
CA THR A 18 2.55 -14.52 -4.38
C THR A 18 3.84 -14.50 -5.18
N ARG A 19 3.92 -13.57 -6.12
CA ARG A 19 5.16 -13.23 -6.82
C ARG A 19 5.40 -11.72 -6.78
N PRO A 20 6.66 -11.25 -6.77
CA PRO A 20 6.97 -9.83 -6.85
C PRO A 20 6.32 -9.18 -8.07
N LEU A 21 5.75 -7.99 -7.87
CA LEU A 21 5.22 -7.15 -8.94
C LEU A 21 6.14 -5.95 -9.17
N PHE A 22 6.32 -5.11 -8.15
CA PHE A 22 7.27 -4.00 -8.14
C PHE A 22 7.57 -3.53 -6.72
N VAL A 23 8.64 -2.77 -6.56
CA VAL A 23 8.89 -1.90 -5.40
C VAL A 23 8.48 -0.48 -5.76
N MET A 24 7.72 0.18 -4.90
CA MET A 24 7.24 1.54 -5.10
C MET A 24 7.72 2.45 -3.98
N ARG A 25 8.31 3.60 -4.33
CA ARG A 25 8.63 4.69 -3.42
C ARG A 25 7.70 5.85 -3.71
N LEU A 26 7.07 6.37 -2.66
CA LEU A 26 6.26 7.59 -2.75
C LEU A 26 6.98 8.72 -2.03
N ASP A 27 6.99 9.90 -2.64
CA ASP A 27 7.34 11.13 -1.95
C ASP A 27 6.05 11.73 -1.39
N VAL A 28 6.09 12.22 -0.16
CA VAL A 28 4.92 12.73 0.56
C VAL A 28 5.25 14.10 1.12
N LYS A 29 4.39 15.08 0.86
CA LYS A 29 4.50 16.41 1.48
C LYS A 29 4.32 16.30 3.01
N PRO A 30 4.68 17.33 3.79
CA PRO A 30 4.27 17.41 5.19
C PRO A 30 2.77 17.08 5.33
N ILE A 31 2.44 16.24 6.31
CA ILE A 31 1.09 15.73 6.48
C ILE A 31 0.16 16.86 6.92
N GLU A 32 -0.95 17.01 6.21
CA GLU A 32 -2.00 17.96 6.57
C GLU A 32 -2.90 17.35 7.64
N ILE A 33 -3.02 18.01 8.79
CA ILE A 33 -3.86 17.56 9.90
C ILE A 33 -5.23 18.20 9.74
N VAL A 34 -6.26 17.37 9.50
CA VAL A 34 -7.65 17.84 9.42
C VAL A 34 -8.27 17.94 10.81
N GLY A 35 -7.93 17.00 11.70
CA GLY A 35 -8.48 16.93 13.05
C GLY A 35 -9.47 15.78 13.23
N GLN A 36 -10.23 15.81 14.33
CA GLN A 36 -11.19 14.75 14.64
C GLN A 36 -12.38 14.81 13.68
N THR A 37 -12.66 13.70 12.99
CA THR A 37 -13.80 13.56 12.08
C THR A 37 -14.43 12.18 12.25
N GLY A 38 -15.69 12.10 12.63
CA GLY A 38 -16.42 10.82 12.69
C GLY A 38 -15.77 9.75 13.57
N GLY A 39 -15.13 10.15 14.68
CA GLY A 39 -14.53 9.22 15.66
C GLY A 39 -13.08 8.79 15.37
N ALA A 40 -12.43 9.38 14.36
CA ALA A 40 -11.01 9.18 14.10
C ALA A 40 -10.31 10.51 13.82
N LEU A 41 -9.01 10.57 14.13
CA LEU A 41 -8.18 11.69 13.73
C LEU A 41 -7.86 11.55 12.24
N ARG A 42 -8.37 12.47 11.43
CA ARG A 42 -8.13 12.55 9.99
C ARG A 42 -6.89 13.37 9.71
N ARG A 43 -6.05 12.83 8.83
CA ARG A 43 -4.91 13.52 8.23
C ARG A 43 -4.74 13.11 6.77
N VAL A 44 -4.15 13.96 5.97
CA VAL A 44 -4.01 13.75 4.51
C VAL A 44 -2.55 13.90 4.12
N GLY A 45 -2.01 12.86 3.49
CA GLY A 45 -0.71 12.90 2.84
C GLY A 45 -0.86 13.19 1.37
N ILE A 46 -0.29 14.30 0.89
CA ILE A 46 -0.26 14.62 -0.54
C ILE A 46 0.95 13.97 -1.18
N VAL A 47 0.74 13.25 -2.28
CA VAL A 47 1.76 12.49 -3.02
C VAL A 47 2.03 13.17 -4.36
N PRO A 48 3.02 14.08 -4.44
CA PRO A 48 3.33 14.80 -5.67
C PRO A 48 4.13 13.97 -6.69
N SER A 49 4.83 12.92 -6.23
CA SER A 49 5.71 12.12 -7.07
C SER A 49 6.02 10.77 -6.42
N GLY A 50 6.67 9.92 -7.21
CA GLY A 50 7.20 8.64 -6.77
C GLY A 50 7.71 7.84 -7.95
N THR A 51 8.25 6.67 -7.65
CA THR A 51 8.74 5.72 -8.65
C THR A 51 8.26 4.32 -8.31
N PHE A 52 8.13 3.47 -9.31
CA PHE A 52 7.96 2.05 -9.11
C PHE A 52 8.81 1.27 -10.10
N ALA A 53 9.40 0.17 -9.64
CA ALA A 53 10.29 -0.65 -10.46
C ALA A 53 10.08 -2.13 -10.18
N GLY A 54 9.93 -2.90 -11.26
CA GLY A 54 9.73 -4.34 -11.25
C GLY A 54 9.92 -4.92 -12.66
N GLU A 55 10.16 -6.23 -12.73
CA GLU A 55 10.49 -6.92 -13.98
C GLU A 55 9.44 -6.71 -15.08
N ARG A 56 8.15 -6.72 -14.70
CA ARG A 56 7.02 -6.61 -15.65
C ARG A 56 6.33 -5.24 -15.65
N LEU A 57 6.65 -4.39 -14.67
CA LEU A 57 5.94 -3.13 -14.46
C LEU A 57 6.86 -2.11 -13.76
N SER A 58 7.27 -1.09 -14.50
CA SER A 58 8.15 -0.01 -14.02
C SER A 58 7.69 1.34 -14.57
N GLY A 59 7.96 2.42 -13.83
CA GLY A 59 7.54 3.77 -14.18
C GLY A 59 7.54 4.78 -13.03
N LEU A 60 6.72 5.82 -13.20
CA LEU A 60 6.62 6.97 -12.32
C LEU A 60 5.22 7.10 -11.73
N VAL A 61 5.14 7.58 -10.49
CA VAL A 61 3.90 8.09 -9.90
C VAL A 61 3.78 9.56 -10.28
N LEU A 62 2.67 9.92 -10.93
CA LEU A 62 2.39 11.28 -11.35
C LEU A 62 1.79 12.11 -10.19
N ASP A 63 1.86 13.42 -10.32
CA ASP A 63 1.25 14.37 -9.38
C ASP A 63 -0.27 14.19 -9.31
N GLY A 64 -0.85 14.60 -8.18
CA GLY A 64 -2.29 14.52 -7.89
C GLY A 64 -2.69 13.34 -6.99
N GLY A 65 -1.73 12.54 -6.52
CA GLY A 65 -1.99 11.46 -5.58
C GLY A 65 -2.23 11.94 -4.15
N SER A 66 -2.99 11.16 -3.37
CA SER A 66 -3.18 11.44 -1.93
C SER A 66 -3.52 10.19 -1.13
N ASP A 67 -3.20 10.23 0.16
CA ASP A 67 -3.54 9.23 1.17
C ASP A 67 -4.39 9.86 2.28
N TRP A 68 -5.64 9.40 2.38
CA TRP A 68 -6.64 9.87 3.33
C TRP A 68 -6.61 9.00 4.58
N GLN A 69 -5.71 9.33 5.49
CA GLN A 69 -5.43 8.51 6.66
C GLN A 69 -6.45 8.74 7.79
N SER A 70 -6.80 7.67 8.49
CA SER A 70 -7.57 7.76 9.75
C SER A 70 -6.79 7.10 10.87
N VAL A 71 -6.40 7.86 11.89
CA VAL A 71 -5.84 7.33 13.13
C VAL A 71 -7.00 7.00 14.06
N ARG A 72 -7.18 5.72 14.34
CA ARG A 72 -8.26 5.18 15.16
C ARG A 72 -7.92 5.27 16.65
N SER A 73 -8.93 5.06 17.50
CA SER A 73 -8.81 5.08 18.96
C SER A 73 -7.89 3.99 19.52
N ASP A 74 -7.70 2.89 18.80
CA ASP A 74 -6.76 1.80 19.14
C ASP A 74 -5.31 2.09 18.72
N GLY A 75 -5.03 3.28 18.20
CA GLY A 75 -3.70 3.69 17.71
C GLY A 75 -3.35 3.20 16.31
N SER A 76 -4.18 2.36 15.68
CA SER A 76 -3.97 1.95 14.29
C SER A 76 -4.27 3.09 13.31
N THR A 77 -3.52 3.14 12.22
CA THR A 77 -3.78 4.05 11.09
C THR A 77 -4.32 3.25 9.91
N THR A 78 -5.48 3.61 9.39
CA THR A 78 -5.92 3.13 8.07
C THR A 78 -5.54 4.09 6.97
N LEU A 79 -5.24 3.53 5.81
CA LEU A 79 -4.96 4.28 4.58
C LEU A 79 -6.13 4.18 3.61
N ASP A 80 -6.30 5.22 2.79
CA ASP A 80 -7.18 5.22 1.62
C ASP A 80 -6.51 6.09 0.55
N VAL A 81 -5.86 5.42 -0.41
CA VAL A 81 -4.91 6.05 -1.33
C VAL A 81 -5.41 5.93 -2.76
N ARG A 82 -5.24 7.01 -3.53
CA ARG A 82 -5.41 7.02 -4.98
C ARG A 82 -4.19 7.65 -5.63
N LEU A 83 -3.67 6.98 -6.65
CA LEU A 83 -2.49 7.37 -7.42
C LEU A 83 -2.77 7.27 -8.92
N LEU A 84 -2.11 8.14 -9.68
CA LEU A 84 -1.97 8.04 -11.12
C LEU A 84 -0.55 7.57 -11.43
N LEU A 85 -0.42 6.46 -12.15
CA LEU A 85 0.87 5.88 -12.54
C LEU A 85 1.10 6.10 -14.04
N ARG A 86 2.37 6.24 -14.44
CA ARG A 86 2.81 6.20 -15.83
C ARG A 86 3.94 5.20 -15.97
N THR A 87 3.73 4.19 -16.80
CA THR A 87 4.76 3.19 -17.11
C THR A 87 5.88 3.80 -17.96
N ASP A 88 7.04 3.15 -17.99
CA ASP A 88 8.20 3.62 -18.77
C ASP A 88 7.91 3.72 -20.28
N ASP A 89 6.98 2.91 -20.79
CA ASP A 89 6.49 2.97 -22.17
C ASP A 89 5.27 3.88 -22.35
N GLY A 90 4.95 4.71 -21.37
CA GLY A 90 4.01 5.82 -21.48
C GLY A 90 2.54 5.48 -21.23
N THR A 91 2.20 4.27 -20.79
CA THR A 91 0.82 3.90 -20.45
C THR A 91 0.45 4.45 -19.08
N ASN A 92 -0.69 5.15 -18.99
CA ASN A 92 -1.23 5.59 -17.71
C ASN A 92 -2.06 4.48 -17.07
N LEU A 93 -1.92 4.29 -15.76
CA LEU A 93 -2.69 3.35 -14.94
C LEU A 93 -3.26 4.08 -13.74
N LEU A 94 -4.46 3.70 -13.29
CA LEU A 94 -4.94 4.11 -11.97
C LEU A 94 -4.57 3.03 -10.97
N MET A 95 -4.13 3.46 -9.79
CA MET A 95 -3.93 2.56 -8.66
C MET A 95 -4.61 3.15 -7.43
N SER A 96 -5.41 2.34 -6.76
CA SER A 96 -5.91 2.66 -5.43
C SER A 96 -5.51 1.55 -4.45
N TYR A 97 -5.37 1.90 -3.19
CA TYR A 97 -5.18 0.90 -2.15
C TYR A 97 -5.72 1.39 -0.81
N ARG A 98 -6.19 0.44 -0.02
CA ARG A 98 -6.35 0.62 1.42
C ARG A 98 -5.20 -0.06 2.12
N GLY A 99 -5.08 0.22 3.40
CA GLY A 99 -4.07 -0.42 4.23
C GLY A 99 -4.30 -0.19 5.70
N VAL A 100 -3.56 -0.94 6.49
CA VAL A 100 -3.51 -0.77 7.95
C VAL A 100 -2.07 -0.73 8.37
N ARG A 101 -1.76 0.24 9.23
CA ARG A 101 -0.49 0.33 9.95
C ARG A 101 -0.76 0.35 11.46
N HIS A 102 -0.13 -0.55 12.19
CA HIS A 102 -0.16 -0.56 13.65
C HIS A 102 1.11 -1.21 14.20
N GLY A 103 1.39 -1.02 15.47
CA GLY A 103 2.57 -1.57 16.13
C GLY A 103 2.60 -1.12 17.58
N ASP A 104 3.65 -1.50 18.29
CA ASP A 104 3.88 -1.00 19.63
C ASP A 104 3.94 0.55 19.63
N PRO A 105 3.28 1.25 20.59
CA PRO A 105 3.27 2.70 20.63
C PRO A 105 4.66 3.35 20.61
N GLU A 106 5.66 2.75 21.26
CA GLU A 106 7.03 3.27 21.29
C GLU A 106 7.65 3.20 19.89
N VAL A 107 7.46 2.08 19.19
CA VAL A 107 7.91 1.90 17.80
C VAL A 107 7.26 2.92 16.87
N LEU A 108 5.95 3.15 17.01
CA LEU A 108 5.22 4.12 16.20
C LEU A 108 5.65 5.57 16.48
N GLN A 109 5.93 5.92 17.73
CA GLN A 109 6.44 7.24 18.08
C GLN A 109 7.84 7.49 17.49
N ARG A 110 8.72 6.48 17.51
CA ARG A 110 10.04 6.56 16.85
C ARG A 110 9.90 6.80 15.35
N LEU A 111 8.97 6.09 14.70
CA LEU A 111 8.62 6.33 13.29
C LEU A 111 8.09 7.74 13.03
N ASP A 112 7.24 8.29 13.91
CA ASP A 112 6.71 9.65 13.78
C ASP A 112 7.79 10.72 13.98
N ARG A 113 8.83 10.44 14.78
CA ARG A 113 10.05 11.27 14.88
C ARG A 113 11.03 11.10 13.73
N GLY A 114 10.75 10.18 12.80
CA GLY A 114 11.60 9.92 11.63
C GLY A 114 12.86 9.12 11.93
N GLU A 115 12.91 8.42 13.07
CA GLU A 115 14.02 7.52 13.40
C GLU A 115 14.00 6.27 12.50
N ALA A 116 15.17 5.66 12.32
CA ALA A 116 15.27 4.36 11.66
C ALA A 116 14.64 3.26 12.54
N VAL A 117 13.70 2.52 11.96
CA VAL A 117 12.96 1.45 12.61
C VAL A 117 12.88 0.26 11.65
N ASP A 118 13.13 -0.94 12.15
CA ASP A 118 13.00 -2.16 11.36
C ASP A 118 11.53 -2.34 10.90
N PRO A 119 11.24 -2.47 9.58
CA PRO A 119 9.89 -2.70 9.09
C PRO A 119 9.26 -4.01 9.60
N ALA A 120 10.03 -4.95 10.14
CA ALA A 120 9.49 -6.15 10.79
C ALA A 120 8.89 -5.88 12.19
N SER A 121 9.22 -4.74 12.81
CA SER A 121 8.77 -4.39 14.17
C SER A 121 7.36 -3.79 14.25
N TYR A 122 6.73 -3.53 13.11
CA TYR A 122 5.35 -3.04 13.03
C TYR A 122 4.60 -3.66 11.84
N TYR A 123 3.29 -3.72 11.96
CA TYR A 123 2.43 -4.15 10.86
C TYR A 123 2.21 -2.99 9.91
N PHE A 124 2.48 -3.22 8.61
CA PHE A 124 2.13 -2.27 7.55
C PHE A 124 1.82 -3.03 6.26
N ARG A 125 0.54 -3.21 5.96
CA ARG A 125 0.07 -3.96 4.78
C ARG A 125 -0.97 -3.19 3.99
N THR A 126 -0.97 -3.38 2.67
CA THR A 126 -1.88 -2.71 1.73
C THR A 126 -2.50 -3.71 0.75
N ASN A 127 -3.60 -3.31 0.11
CA ASN A 127 -4.28 -4.09 -0.94
C ASN A 127 -4.41 -3.27 -2.25
N PRO A 128 -3.34 -3.15 -3.05
CA PRO A 128 -3.38 -2.50 -4.35
C PRO A 128 -4.42 -3.09 -5.30
N VAL A 129 -5.15 -2.20 -5.96
CA VAL A 129 -6.06 -2.48 -7.07
C VAL A 129 -5.71 -1.54 -8.22
N PHE A 130 -5.72 -2.08 -9.44
CA PHE A 130 -5.33 -1.37 -10.65
C PHE A 130 -6.50 -1.22 -11.60
N GLU A 131 -6.52 -0.11 -12.33
CA GLU A 131 -7.34 0.06 -13.54
C GLU A 131 -6.41 0.41 -14.69
N ALA A 132 -6.43 -0.41 -15.72
CA ALA A 132 -5.56 -0.33 -16.89
C ALA A 132 -6.39 -0.25 -18.18
N PRO A 133 -5.97 0.54 -19.18
CA PRO A 133 -6.60 0.53 -20.50
C PRO A 133 -6.36 -0.81 -21.20
N ALA A 134 -7.14 -1.08 -22.26
CA ALA A 134 -6.93 -2.24 -23.12
C ALA A 134 -5.50 -2.25 -23.71
N GLY A 135 -4.90 -3.44 -23.81
CA GLY A 135 -3.55 -3.62 -24.35
C GLY A 135 -2.55 -4.26 -23.38
N LYS A 136 -1.28 -3.85 -23.44
CA LYS A 136 -0.14 -4.51 -22.77
C LYS A 136 -0.35 -4.75 -21.27
N TYR A 137 -1.01 -3.83 -20.57
CA TYR A 137 -1.19 -3.85 -19.12
C TYR A 137 -2.60 -4.25 -18.68
N GLU A 138 -3.48 -4.63 -19.60
CA GLU A 138 -4.88 -4.99 -19.31
C GLU A 138 -5.00 -6.15 -18.31
N TRP A 139 -3.99 -7.02 -18.26
CA TRP A 139 -3.92 -8.13 -17.30
C TRP A 139 -3.97 -7.66 -15.84
N LEU A 140 -3.56 -6.42 -15.53
CA LEU A 140 -3.63 -5.84 -14.19
C LEU A 140 -5.08 -5.73 -13.68
N ASN A 141 -6.06 -5.61 -14.58
CA ASN A 141 -7.49 -5.58 -14.23
C ASN A 141 -7.99 -6.93 -13.69
N ARG A 142 -7.19 -8.00 -13.77
CA ARG A 142 -7.58 -9.38 -13.48
C ARG A 142 -6.73 -10.04 -12.39
N VAL A 143 -5.96 -9.26 -11.65
CA VAL A 143 -5.11 -9.76 -10.55
C VAL A 143 -5.48 -9.13 -9.22
N ILE A 144 -5.22 -9.88 -8.14
CA ILE A 144 -5.21 -9.35 -6.78
C ILE A 144 -3.76 -9.06 -6.39
N ALA A 145 -3.54 -7.94 -5.72
CA ALA A 145 -2.24 -7.58 -5.20
C ALA A 145 -2.28 -7.28 -3.70
N VAL A 146 -1.15 -7.53 -3.05
CA VAL A 146 -0.90 -7.22 -1.65
C VAL A 146 0.44 -6.49 -1.53
N GLY A 147 0.55 -5.58 -0.56
CA GLY A 147 1.77 -4.82 -0.32
C GLY A 147 2.23 -4.90 1.13
N THR A 148 3.53 -4.78 1.34
CA THR A 148 4.15 -4.53 2.65
C THR A 148 4.92 -3.21 2.61
N GLY A 149 4.74 -2.40 3.65
CA GLY A 149 5.29 -1.04 3.71
C GLY A 149 6.43 -0.87 4.69
N HIS A 150 7.33 0.05 4.36
CA HIS A 150 8.35 0.61 5.24
C HIS A 150 8.22 2.14 5.17
N ARG A 151 8.01 2.78 6.32
CA ARG A 151 7.86 4.23 6.39
C ARG A 151 9.20 4.93 6.57
N PHE A 152 9.44 5.98 5.78
CA PHE A 152 10.52 6.94 5.96
C PHE A 152 9.96 8.37 6.14
N PRO A 153 10.77 9.34 6.61
CA PRO A 153 10.34 10.74 6.72
C PRO A 153 9.83 11.35 5.42
N ALA A 154 10.47 11.02 4.29
CA ALA A 154 10.10 11.53 2.97
C ALA A 154 8.86 10.84 2.36
N GLY A 155 8.42 9.73 2.94
CA GLY A 155 7.32 8.91 2.42
C GLY A 155 7.59 7.41 2.51
N PRO A 156 6.59 6.58 2.21
CA PRO A 156 6.71 5.13 2.31
C PRO A 156 7.41 4.51 1.10
N VAL A 157 8.06 3.38 1.36
CA VAL A 157 8.45 2.38 0.35
C VAL A 157 7.55 1.16 0.54
N TYR A 158 7.01 0.64 -0.55
CA TYR A 158 6.20 -0.58 -0.57
C TYR A 158 6.84 -1.63 -1.46
N SER A 159 6.90 -2.87 -0.98
CA SER A 159 7.02 -4.03 -1.87
C SER A 159 5.63 -4.53 -2.20
N VAL A 160 5.29 -4.60 -3.48
CA VAL A 160 3.98 -5.03 -3.99
C VAL A 160 4.12 -6.38 -4.69
N PHE A 161 3.17 -7.27 -4.42
CA PHE A 161 3.14 -8.63 -4.91
C PHE A 161 1.80 -8.91 -5.58
N GLU A 162 1.84 -9.66 -6.68
CA GLU A 162 0.67 -10.28 -7.30
C GLU A 162 0.38 -11.61 -6.61
N VAL A 163 -0.89 -11.89 -6.32
CA VAL A 163 -1.37 -13.18 -5.83
C VAL A 163 -1.52 -14.17 -6.99
N ILE A 164 -1.00 -15.40 -6.81
CA ILE A 164 -0.99 -16.47 -7.83
C ILE A 164 -1.50 -17.81 -7.29
#